data_AF-A0A969PTT9-F1
#
_entry.id   AF-A0A969PTT9-F1
#
_cell.length_a   1.000
_cell.length_b   1.000
_cell.length_c   1.000
_cell.angle_alpha   90.00
_cell.angle_beta   90.00
_cell.angle_gamma   90.00
#
_symmetry.space_group_name_H-M   'P 1'
#
loop_
_entity.id
_entity.type
_entity.pdbx_description
1 polymer ?
#
loop_
_entity_poly.entity_id
_entity_poly.type
_entity_poly.pdbx_seq_one_letter_code
_entity_poly.pdbx_strand_id
1 'polypeptide(L)'
;MDINQRRLRKLESEHQDLLRDIRQLKRKAEALVHARARYSSAHVKKKYQTRLAAVHRNLHKLETAKGLQEKELARMQQSLSEKR
;
A
#
# COMPACT_ATOMS: atom_id res chain seq x y z
N MET A 1 -26.14 15.28 -7.24
CA MET A 1 -25.13 14.44 -6.54
C MET A 1 -24.37 15.34 -5.59
N ASP A 2 -24.39 15.03 -4.28
CA ASP A 2 -23.78 15.84 -3.22
C ASP A 2 -22.24 15.90 -3.37
N ILE A 3 -21.63 17.05 -3.09
CA ILE A 3 -20.17 17.27 -3.10
C ILE A 3 -19.46 16.26 -2.18
N ASN A 4 -20.05 15.94 -1.03
CA ASN A 4 -19.51 14.98 -0.07
C ASN A 4 -19.55 13.54 -0.61
N GLN A 5 -20.58 13.17 -1.38
CA GLN A 5 -20.64 11.86 -2.03
C GLN A 5 -19.59 11.73 -3.15
N ARG A 6 -19.31 12.81 -3.89
CA ARG A 6 -18.23 12.81 -4.90
C ARG A 6 -16.84 12.66 -4.25
N ARG A 7 -16.60 13.37 -3.14
CA ARG A 7 -15.36 13.27 -2.37
C ARG A 7 -15.16 11.87 -1.80
N LEU A 8 -16.21 11.25 -1.24
CA LEU A 8 -16.17 9.88 -0.74
C LEU A 8 -15.77 8.88 -1.82
N ARG A 9 -16.42 8.91 -2.99
CA ARG A 9 -16.07 8.01 -4.10
C ARG A 9 -14.64 8.19 -4.58
N LYS A 10 -14.15 9.43 -4.60
CA LYS A 10 -12.76 9.71 -4.97
C LYS A 10 -11.79 9.08 -3.96
N LEU A 11 -12.03 9.28 -2.67
CA LEU A 11 -11.18 8.69 -1.62
C LEU A 11 -11.23 7.16 -1.63
N GLU A 12 -12.39 6.56 -1.88
CA GLU A 12 -12.54 5.11 -2.05
C GLU A 12 -11.72 4.60 -3.25
N SER A 13 -11.74 5.32 -4.38
CA SER A 13 -10.93 4.97 -5.55
C SER A 13 -9.44 5.03 -5.25
N GLU A 14 -8.97 6.12 -4.63
CA GLU A 14 -7.57 6.28 -4.23
C GLU A 14 -7.13 5.20 -3.24
N HIS A 15 -8.02 4.79 -2.33
CA HIS A 15 -7.78 3.69 -1.40
C HIS A 15 -7.64 2.35 -2.14
N GLN A 16 -8.46 2.07 -3.16
CA GLN A 16 -8.35 0.85 -3.96
C GLN A 16 -7.04 0.79 -4.75
N ASP A 17 -6.59 1.92 -5.31
CA ASP A 17 -5.30 2.01 -5.99
C ASP A 17 -4.15 1.76 -5.01
N LEU A 18 -4.21 2.34 -3.81
CA LEU A 18 -3.22 2.10 -2.76
C LEU A 18 -3.15 0.61 -2.36
N LEU A 19 -4.31 -0.06 -2.21
CA LEU A 19 -4.37 -1.49 -1.94
C LEU A 19 -3.79 -2.34 -3.09
N ARG A 20 -3.90 -1.89 -4.33
CA ARG A 20 -3.29 -2.54 -5.49
C ARG A 20 -1.76 -2.42 -5.41
N ASP A 21 -1.24 -1.23 -5.11
CA ASP A 21 0.20 -0.97 -5.01
C ASP A 21 0.84 -1.75 -3.86
N ILE A 22 0.20 -1.80 -2.69
CA ILE A 22 0.66 -2.61 -1.55
C ILE A 22 0.75 -4.09 -1.95
N ARG A 23 -0.28 -4.63 -2.61
CA ARG A 23 -0.27 -6.03 -3.08
C ARG A 23 0.86 -6.30 -4.07
N GLN A 24 1.11 -5.37 -5.00
CA GLN A 24 2.19 -5.51 -5.96
C GLN A 24 3.57 -5.50 -5.29
N LEU A 25 3.78 -4.61 -4.30
CA LEU A 25 5.03 -4.59 -3.52
C LEU A 25 5.23 -5.85 -2.69
N LYS A 26 4.16 -6.43 -2.11
CA LYS A 26 4.23 -7.73 -1.40
C LYS A 26 4.72 -8.84 -2.32
N ARG A 27 4.10 -8.99 -3.49
CA ARG A 27 4.54 -9.97 -4.52
C ARG A 27 5.98 -9.74 -4.95
N LYS A 28 6.40 -8.48 -5.10
CA LYS A 28 7.79 -8.14 -5.45
C LYS A 28 8.75 -8.53 -4.34
N ALA A 29 8.39 -8.32 -3.07
CA ALA A 29 9.21 -8.73 -1.93
C ALA A 29 9.39 -10.26 -1.92
N GLU A 30 8.31 -11.02 -2.08
CA GLU A 30 8.33 -12.49 -2.18
C GLU A 30 9.23 -12.96 -3.33
N ALA A 31 9.08 -12.38 -4.52
CA ALA A 31 9.91 -12.70 -5.68
C ALA A 31 11.41 -12.44 -5.42
N LEU A 32 11.76 -11.35 -4.72
CA LEU A 32 13.15 -11.05 -4.35
C LEU A 32 13.71 -12.05 -3.33
N VAL A 33 12.88 -12.53 -2.40
CA VAL A 33 13.26 -13.58 -1.44
C VAL A 33 13.54 -14.89 -2.16
N HIS A 34 12.63 -15.32 -3.05
CA HIS A 34 12.83 -16.53 -3.86
C HIS A 34 14.05 -16.41 -4.78
N ALA A 35 14.25 -15.27 -5.43
CA ALA A 35 15.41 -15.05 -6.28
C ALA A 35 16.71 -15.11 -5.47
N ARG A 36 16.75 -14.49 -4.28
CA ARG A 36 17.91 -14.55 -3.38
C ARG A 36 18.28 -15.99 -2.99
N ALA A 37 17.29 -16.85 -2.76
CA ALA A 37 17.50 -18.24 -2.38
C ALA A 37 18.16 -19.08 -3.50
N ARG A 38 18.00 -18.69 -4.77
CA ARG A 38 18.53 -19.43 -5.94
C ARG A 38 20.01 -19.18 -6.22
N TYR A 39 20.62 -18.14 -5.63
CA TYR A 39 22.01 -17.81 -5.90
C TYR A 39 22.93 -18.22 -4.75
N SER A 40 24.08 -18.81 -5.07
CA SER A 40 25.13 -19.12 -4.10
C SER A 40 26.02 -17.90 -3.78
N SER A 41 26.24 -17.03 -4.77
CA SER A 41 27.12 -15.85 -4.66
C SER A 41 26.67 -14.84 -3.60
N ALA A 42 27.56 -14.53 -2.66
CA ALA A 42 27.34 -13.54 -1.61
C ALA A 42 27.10 -12.13 -2.16
N HIS A 43 27.79 -11.75 -3.24
CA HIS A 43 27.61 -10.45 -3.89
C HIS A 43 26.19 -10.30 -4.45
N VAL A 44 25.67 -11.36 -5.10
CA VAL A 44 24.31 -11.39 -5.64
C VAL A 44 23.28 -11.36 -4.52
N LYS A 45 23.48 -12.14 -3.44
CA LYS A 45 22.60 -12.10 -2.25
C LYS A 45 22.52 -10.71 -1.63
N LYS A 46 23.64 -9.99 -1.53
CA LYS A 46 23.69 -8.61 -1.00
C LYS A 46 22.85 -7.64 -1.86
N LYS A 47 22.95 -7.73 -3.18
CA LYS A 47 22.13 -6.95 -4.12
C LYS A 47 20.63 -7.17 -3.91
N TYR A 48 20.21 -8.44 -3.71
CA TYR A 48 18.81 -8.76 -3.41
C TYR A 48 18.37 -8.26 -2.03
N GLN A 49 19.23 -8.31 -1.01
CA GLN A 49 18.93 -7.73 0.31
C GLN A 49 18.71 -6.22 0.25
N THR A 50 19.56 -5.47 -0.46
CA THR A 50 19.37 -4.02 -0.63
C THR A 50 18.05 -3.70 -1.35
N ARG A 51 17.72 -4.47 -2.41
CA ARG A 51 16.44 -4.32 -3.12
C ARG A 51 15.24 -4.65 -2.22
N LEU A 52 15.34 -5.71 -1.41
CA LEU A 52 14.29 -6.11 -0.49
C LEU A 52 14.07 -5.05 0.60
N ALA A 53 15.15 -4.48 1.15
CA ALA A 53 15.07 -3.38 2.11
C ALA A 53 14.36 -2.15 1.52
N ALA A 54 14.65 -1.79 0.26
CA ALA A 54 13.96 -0.70 -0.43
C ALA A 54 12.46 -1.01 -0.62
N VAL A 55 12.10 -2.24 -0.99
CA VAL A 55 10.69 -2.65 -1.11
C VAL A 55 9.97 -2.58 0.23
N HIS A 56 10.57 -3.04 1.33
CA HIS A 56 9.97 -2.94 2.66
C HIS A 56 9.78 -1.50 3.13
N ARG A 57 10.73 -0.60 2.85
CA ARG A 57 10.56 0.84 3.15
C ARG A 57 9.37 1.44 2.41
N ASN A 58 9.22 1.13 1.14
CA ASN A 58 8.08 1.61 0.35
C ASN A 58 6.77 1.01 0.86
N LEU A 59 6.76 -0.28 1.17
CA LEU A 59 5.60 -0.97 1.71
C LEU A 59 5.14 -0.38 3.04
N HIS A 60 6.07 -0.08 3.94
CA HIS A 60 5.76 0.60 5.21
C HIS A 60 5.10 1.96 4.98
N LYS A 61 5.63 2.78 4.08
CA LYS A 61 5.04 4.09 3.74
C LYS A 61 3.61 3.96 3.20
N LEU A 62 3.37 3.01 2.31
CA LEU A 62 2.03 2.78 1.76
C LEU A 62 1.07 2.24 2.82
N GLU A 63 1.51 1.34 3.70
CA GLU A 63 0.68 0.83 4.81
C GLU A 63 0.32 1.95 5.80
N THR A 64 1.24 2.89 6.06
CA THR A 64 0.91 4.11 6.84
C THR A 64 -0.12 4.98 6.13
N ALA A 65 0.07 5.26 4.83
CA ALA A 65 -0.89 6.03 4.04
C ALA A 65 -2.28 5.37 4.02
N LYS A 66 -2.30 4.03 3.96
CA LYS A 66 -3.53 3.23 3.99
C LYS A 66 -4.28 3.46 5.29
N GLY A 67 -3.59 3.37 6.43
CA GLY A 67 -4.20 3.60 7.73
C GLY A 67 -4.72 5.03 7.91
N LEU A 68 -4.09 6.03 7.28
CA LEU A 68 -4.60 7.41 7.28
C LEU A 68 -5.88 7.54 6.43
N GLN A 69 -5.90 6.95 5.24
CA GLN A 69 -7.08 6.94 4.37
C GLN A 69 -8.26 6.18 4.99
N GLU A 70 -8.03 5.05 5.66
CA GLU A 70 -9.10 4.32 6.37
C GLU A 70 -9.74 5.17 7.47
N LYS A 71 -8.93 5.93 8.22
CA LYS A 71 -9.44 6.88 9.22
C LYS A 71 -10.25 8.01 8.60
N GLU A 72 -9.80 8.54 7.47
CA GLU A 72 -10.51 9.61 6.76
C GLU A 72 -11.83 9.11 6.15
N LEU A 73 -11.84 7.91 5.55
CA LEU A 73 -13.04 7.26 5.06
C LEU A 73 -14.07 7.08 6.17
N ALA A 74 -13.66 6.57 7.33
CA ALA A 74 -14.53 6.39 8.48
C ALA A 74 -15.14 7.72 8.96
N ARG A 75 -14.34 8.79 9.04
CA ARG A 75 -14.82 10.14 9.42
C ARG A 75 -15.84 10.68 8.41
N MET A 76 -15.61 10.52 7.11
CA MET A 76 -16.56 10.99 6.09
C MET A 76 -17.85 10.19 6.10
N GLN A 77 -17.78 8.87 6.30
CA GLN A 77 -18.97 8.03 6.40
C GLN A 77 -19.82 8.43 7.61
N GLN A 78 -19.19 8.67 8.77
CA GLN A 78 -19.88 9.15 9.96
C GLN A 78 -20.54 10.52 9.73
N SER A 79 -19.82 11.47 9.14
CA SER A 79 -20.38 12.80 8.84
C SER A 79 -21.58 12.75 7.86
N LEU A 80 -21.58 11.78 6.94
CA LEU A 80 -22.69 11.56 6.02
C LEU A 80 -23.89 10.88 6.69
N SER A 81 -23.68 10.02 7.69
CA SER A 81 -24.77 9.40 8.45
C SER A 81 -25.43 10.37 9.43
N GLU A 82 -24.68 11.32 10.00
CA GLU A 82 -25.21 12.34 10.93
C GLU A 82 -26.01 13.44 10.21
N LYS A 83 -25.87 13.58 8.89
CA LYS A 83 -26.58 14.56 8.06
C LYS A 83 -27.86 14.01 7.39
N ARG A 84 -28.23 12.76 7.67
CA ARG A 84 -29.45 12.11 7.18
C ARG A 84 -30.49 12.04 8.28
#